data_AF-A0A8S3FEK8-F1
#
_entry.id   AF-A0A8S3FEK8-F1
#
_cell.length_a   1.000
_cell.length_b   1.000
_cell.length_c   1.000
_cell.angle_alpha   90.00
_cell.angle_beta   90.00
_cell.angle_gamma   90.00
#
_symmetry.space_group_name_H-M   'P 1'
#
loop_
_entity.id
_entity.type
_entity.pdbx_description
1 polymer ?
#
loop_
_entity_poly.entity_id
_entity_poly.type
_entity_poly.pdbx_seq_one_letter_code
_entity_poly.pdbx_strand_id
1 'polypeptide(L)'
;EFNVCFTTYMKKPVQSRSNNNNNAEPEQTEADDIVALDDTTKGILPLEIYKLVERRREVKKLIKEKKNLTDEQLVQYDIRQKAYKLTANSLYGCLGFKHSRFFCKQLAAFITCKGREILMQAKNIVERMNYDVIYGDTDSIMINTNSIDYDQVMAIGAKIRNEINRQYKSVEIGIDGVFKCMLLLKKKKYAALIVEKTPTQEFIYK
;
A
#
# COMPACT_ATOMS: atom_id res chain seq x y z
N GLU A 1 -4.54 -6.83 -8.38
CA GLU A 1 -4.51 -5.64 -9.23
C GLU A 1 -3.85 -5.86 -10.58
N PHE A 2 -2.51 -5.74 -10.73
CA PHE A 2 -1.89 -5.60 -12.05
C PHE A 2 -1.19 -6.85 -12.62
N ASN A 3 -1.41 -8.04 -12.06
CA ASN A 3 -0.77 -9.30 -12.49
C ASN A 3 0.76 -9.27 -12.71
N VAL A 4 1.49 -8.59 -11.83
CA VAL A 4 2.96 -8.41 -11.92
C VAL A 4 3.69 -9.72 -11.67
N CYS A 5 4.27 -10.35 -12.70
CA CYS A 5 5.01 -11.60 -12.60
C CYS A 5 6.08 -11.73 -13.69
N PHE A 6 7.11 -12.55 -13.45
CA PHE A 6 8.08 -12.93 -14.48
C PHE A 6 7.44 -13.60 -15.71
N THR A 7 6.36 -14.35 -15.50
CA THR A 7 5.66 -15.09 -16.56
C THR A 7 4.72 -14.21 -17.39
N THR A 8 4.34 -13.04 -16.87
CA THR A 8 3.44 -12.09 -17.54
C THR A 8 4.18 -10.86 -18.05
N TYR A 9 5.46 -10.74 -17.69
CA TYR A 9 6.37 -9.67 -18.09
C TYR A 9 6.81 -9.85 -19.55
N MET A 10 6.41 -8.92 -20.42
CA MET A 10 6.94 -8.81 -21.78
C MET A 10 7.93 -7.64 -21.88
N LYS A 11 9.17 -7.93 -22.30
CA LYS A 11 10.15 -6.89 -22.64
C LYS A 11 9.76 -6.23 -23.96
N LYS A 12 9.94 -4.90 -24.07
CA LYS A 12 10.03 -4.25 -25.38
C LYS A 12 11.06 -5.01 -26.23
N PRO A 13 10.75 -5.36 -27.49
CA PRO A 13 11.77 -5.84 -28.40
C PRO A 13 12.85 -4.77 -28.50
N VAL A 14 14.12 -5.17 -28.36
CA VAL A 14 15.26 -4.27 -28.55
C VAL A 14 15.17 -3.74 -29.97
N GLN A 15 14.74 -2.49 -30.14
CA GLN A 15 14.98 -1.78 -31.40
C GLN A 15 16.49 -1.71 -31.54
N SER A 16 17.02 -2.32 -32.60
CA SER A 16 18.42 -2.24 -32.97
C SER A 16 18.83 -0.76 -32.94
N ARG A 17 19.87 -0.45 -32.15
CA ARG A 17 20.51 0.86 -32.15
C ARG A 17 20.89 1.20 -33.58
N SER A 18 20.08 2.00 -34.25
CA SER A 18 20.55 2.80 -35.37
C SER A 18 21.33 3.95 -34.74
N ASN A 19 22.64 3.97 -35.00
CA ASN A 19 23.53 5.05 -34.62
C ASN A 19 22.91 6.40 -34.98
N ASN A 20 22.63 7.22 -33.98
CA ASN A 20 22.71 8.65 -34.15
C ASN A 20 23.24 9.26 -32.86
N ASN A 21 24.47 9.77 -32.97
CA ASN A 21 25.07 10.69 -32.02
C ASN A 21 24.12 11.85 -31.78
N ASN A 22 23.73 12.08 -30.52
CA ASN A 22 23.48 13.41 -29.98
C ASN A 22 23.54 13.32 -28.45
N ASN A 23 24.43 14.13 -27.88
CA ASN A 23 24.69 14.27 -26.45
C ASN A 23 23.51 15.00 -25.77
N ALA A 24 22.48 14.26 -25.39
CA ALA A 24 21.54 14.66 -24.36
C ALA A 24 21.36 13.47 -23.42
N GLU A 25 21.67 13.67 -22.14
CA GLU A 25 21.41 12.67 -21.10
C GLU A 25 19.92 12.29 -21.14
N PRO A 26 19.56 11.02 -21.38
CA PRO A 26 18.17 10.63 -21.31
C PRO A 26 17.81 10.35 -19.85
N GLU A 27 17.16 11.30 -19.19
CA GLU A 27 16.22 11.00 -18.11
C GLU A 27 15.03 10.23 -18.70
N GLN A 28 15.24 8.98 -19.09
CA GLN A 28 14.16 8.05 -19.44
C GLN A 28 13.73 7.31 -18.17
N THR A 29 12.48 7.50 -17.76
CA THR A 29 11.86 6.73 -16.69
C THR A 29 11.92 5.23 -17.02
N GLU A 30 12.82 4.48 -16.38
CA GLU A 30 13.05 3.04 -16.61
C GLU A 30 11.81 2.14 -16.37
N ALA A 31 10.69 2.70 -15.91
CA ALA A 31 9.39 2.06 -15.84
C ALA A 31 8.68 1.95 -17.20
N ASP A 32 9.15 2.70 -18.21
CA ASP A 32 8.54 2.79 -19.54
C ASP A 32 8.85 1.58 -20.45
N ASP A 33 9.65 0.61 -19.98
CA ASP A 33 10.04 -0.59 -20.72
C ASP A 33 9.05 -1.77 -20.58
N ILE A 34 8.01 -1.63 -19.76
CA ILE A 34 6.95 -2.64 -19.59
C ILE A 34 5.86 -2.38 -20.61
N VAL A 35 5.71 -3.30 -21.58
CA VAL A 35 4.75 -3.15 -22.69
C VAL A 35 3.33 -3.55 -22.27
N ALA A 36 3.20 -4.64 -21.54
CA ALA A 36 1.92 -5.18 -21.11
C ALA A 36 2.14 -6.27 -20.05
N LEU A 37 1.16 -6.47 -19.19
CA LEU A 37 1.04 -7.65 -18.35
C LEU A 37 -0.15 -8.44 -18.88
N ASP A 38 0.08 -9.69 -19.27
CA ASP A 38 -1.00 -10.58 -19.70
C ASP A 38 -1.95 -10.83 -18.53
N ASP A 39 -3.21 -10.42 -18.65
CA ASP A 39 -4.26 -10.61 -17.62
C ASP A 39 -5.07 -11.92 -17.81
N THR A 40 -4.79 -12.70 -18.86
CA THR A 40 -5.55 -13.92 -19.17
C THR A 40 -5.21 -15.08 -18.22
N THR A 41 -3.95 -15.18 -17.79
CA THR A 41 -3.50 -16.17 -16.81
C THR A 41 -2.82 -15.49 -15.62
N LYS A 42 -3.26 -15.82 -14.40
CA LYS A 42 -2.64 -15.28 -13.18
C LYS A 42 -1.21 -15.78 -13.06
N GLY A 43 -0.27 -14.86 -12.93
CA GLY A 43 1.13 -15.18 -12.70
C GLY A 43 1.36 -15.89 -11.37
N ILE A 44 2.50 -16.57 -11.27
CA ILE A 44 2.92 -17.30 -10.07
C ILE A 44 3.11 -16.36 -8.88
N LEU A 45 3.73 -15.19 -9.07
CA LEU A 45 3.97 -14.24 -7.98
C LEU A 45 2.67 -13.71 -7.35
N PRO A 46 1.68 -13.21 -8.12
CA PRO A 46 0.38 -12.83 -7.56
C PRO A 46 -0.31 -13.96 -6.81
N LEU A 47 -0.23 -15.21 -7.31
CA LEU A 47 -0.84 -16.37 -6.67
C LEU A 47 -0.21 -16.67 -5.29
N GLU A 48 1.12 -16.68 -5.20
CA GLU A 48 1.82 -16.95 -3.94
C GLU A 48 1.65 -15.81 -2.93
N ILE A 49 1.69 -14.55 -3.38
CA ILE A 49 1.41 -13.40 -2.53
C ILE A 49 -0.03 -13.46 -2.00
N TYR A 50 -1.00 -13.80 -2.85
CA TYR A 50 -2.40 -13.96 -2.44
C TYR A 50 -2.53 -15.00 -1.32
N LYS A 51 -1.91 -16.18 -1.45
CA LYS A 51 -1.92 -17.22 -0.40
C LYS A 51 -1.33 -16.71 0.93
N LEU A 52 -0.25 -15.93 0.89
CA LEU A 52 0.36 -15.37 2.10
C LEU A 52 -0.54 -14.33 2.77
N VAL A 53 -1.18 -13.46 1.98
CA VAL A 53 -2.10 -12.43 2.48
C VAL A 53 -3.37 -13.05 3.07
N GLU A 54 -3.94 -14.08 2.43
CA GLU A 54 -5.12 -14.80 2.93
C GLU A 54 -4.82 -15.49 4.27
N ARG A 55 -3.71 -16.23 4.35
CA ARG A 55 -3.29 -16.84 5.63
C ARG A 55 -3.06 -15.81 6.73
N ARG A 56 -2.56 -14.62 6.38
CA ARG A 56 -2.42 -13.52 7.33
C ARG A 56 -3.80 -12.99 7.77
N ARG A 57 -4.77 -12.86 6.86
CA ARG A 57 -6.15 -12.46 7.17
C ARG A 57 -6.81 -13.44 8.12
N GLU A 58 -6.66 -14.75 7.89
CA GLU A 58 -7.16 -15.81 8.77
C GLU A 58 -6.59 -15.67 10.20
N VAL A 59 -5.27 -15.48 10.35
CA VAL A 59 -4.66 -15.29 11.67
C VAL A 59 -5.18 -14.03 12.36
N LYS A 60 -5.30 -12.91 11.64
CA LYS A 60 -5.87 -11.67 12.21
C LYS A 60 -7.33 -11.85 12.62
N LYS A 61 -8.10 -12.64 11.87
CA LYS A 61 -9.49 -12.99 12.20
C LYS A 61 -9.54 -13.77 13.52
N LEU A 62 -8.67 -14.77 13.70
CA LEU A 62 -8.57 -15.54 14.94
C LEU A 62 -8.25 -14.65 16.16
N ILE A 63 -7.35 -13.68 16.01
CA ILE A 63 -7.03 -12.70 17.08
C ILE A 63 -8.27 -11.88 17.46
N LYS A 64 -9.08 -11.48 16.48
CA LYS A 64 -10.27 -10.63 16.71
C LYS A 64 -11.47 -11.40 17.29
N GLU A 65 -11.67 -12.64 16.88
CA GLU A 65 -12.87 -13.42 17.23
C GLU A 65 -12.75 -14.14 18.57
N LYS A 66 -11.56 -14.60 18.95
CA LYS A 66 -11.39 -15.38 20.17
C LYS A 66 -11.19 -14.46 21.38
N LYS A 67 -12.28 -14.18 22.10
CA LYS A 67 -12.27 -13.40 23.36
C LYS A 67 -11.52 -14.07 24.52
N ASN A 68 -11.25 -15.37 24.44
CA ASN A 68 -10.62 -16.17 25.51
C ASN A 68 -9.19 -16.63 25.15
N LEU A 69 -8.42 -15.82 24.42
CA LEU A 69 -7.02 -16.13 24.15
C LEU A 69 -6.17 -15.85 25.39
N THR A 70 -5.26 -16.77 25.71
CA THR A 70 -4.22 -16.47 26.69
C THR A 70 -3.22 -15.46 26.10
N ASP A 71 -2.54 -14.70 26.96
CA ASP A 71 -1.51 -13.74 26.54
C ASP A 71 -0.44 -14.38 25.66
N GLU A 72 -0.05 -15.62 25.98
CA GLU A 72 0.90 -16.40 25.18
C GLU A 72 0.37 -16.68 23.76
N GLN A 73 -0.91 -17.06 23.63
CA GLN A 73 -1.53 -17.30 22.32
C GLN A 73 -1.63 -16.02 21.50
N LEU A 74 -1.94 -14.88 22.13
CA LEU A 74 -1.95 -13.57 21.47
C LEU A 74 -0.58 -13.23 20.90
N VAL A 75 0.49 -13.43 21.68
CA VAL A 75 1.87 -13.21 21.24
C VAL A 75 2.22 -14.15 20.08
N GLN A 76 1.87 -15.44 20.16
CA GLN A 76 2.13 -16.40 19.08
C GLN A 76 1.43 -16.01 17.78
N TYR A 77 0.16 -15.60 17.84
CA TYR A 77 -0.58 -15.16 16.64
C TYR A 77 -0.06 -13.85 16.09
N ASP A 78 0.36 -12.91 16.93
CA ASP A 78 0.99 -11.68 16.47
C ASP A 78 2.33 -11.96 15.77
N ILE A 79 3.17 -12.84 16.31
CA ILE A 79 4.40 -13.31 15.64
C ILE A 79 4.05 -13.92 14.28
N ARG A 80 3.01 -14.77 14.21
CA ARG A 80 2.61 -15.43 12.97
C ARG A 80 2.12 -14.45 11.91
N GLN A 81 1.28 -13.47 12.27
CA GLN A 81 0.83 -12.46 11.29
C GLN A 81 1.98 -11.55 10.84
N LYS A 82 2.92 -11.23 11.74
CA LYS A 82 4.15 -10.47 11.41
C LYS A 82 5.04 -11.26 10.45
N ALA A 83 5.20 -12.57 10.68
CA ALA A 83 5.98 -13.45 9.80
C ALA A 83 5.39 -13.47 8.38
N TYR A 84 4.06 -13.67 8.24
CA TYR A 84 3.43 -13.61 6.91
C TYR A 84 3.59 -12.25 6.23
N LYS A 85 3.44 -11.13 6.98
CA LYS A 85 3.68 -9.78 6.46
C LYS A 85 5.12 -9.63 5.96
N LEU A 86 6.09 -10.06 6.77
CA LEU A 86 7.50 -9.94 6.44
C LEU A 86 7.84 -10.77 5.20
N THR A 87 7.40 -12.02 5.13
CA THR A 87 7.62 -12.89 3.96
C THR A 87 7.03 -12.29 2.69
N ALA A 88 5.80 -11.77 2.74
CA ALA A 88 5.18 -11.11 1.58
C ALA A 88 5.96 -9.87 1.13
N ASN A 89 6.42 -9.04 2.07
CA ASN A 89 7.22 -7.85 1.76
C ASN A 89 8.63 -8.21 1.24
N SER A 90 9.22 -9.30 1.73
CA SER A 90 10.51 -9.80 1.28
C SER A 90 10.48 -10.29 -0.16
N LEU A 91 9.34 -10.78 -0.67
CA LEU A 91 9.22 -11.16 -2.09
C LEU A 91 9.47 -9.97 -3.02
N TYR A 92 8.95 -8.78 -2.69
CA TYR A 92 9.30 -7.55 -3.40
C TYR A 92 10.78 -7.20 -3.23
N GLY A 93 11.33 -7.33 -2.01
CA GLY A 93 12.75 -7.09 -1.75
C GLY A 93 13.69 -7.95 -2.61
N CYS A 94 13.31 -9.21 -2.84
CA CYS A 94 14.04 -10.12 -3.73
C CYS A 94 14.09 -9.64 -5.19
N LEU A 95 13.10 -8.88 -5.67
CA LEU A 95 13.10 -8.30 -7.01
C LEU A 95 14.09 -7.14 -7.13
N GLY A 96 14.29 -6.37 -6.06
CA GLY A 96 15.18 -5.21 -6.02
C GLY A 96 16.64 -5.52 -5.66
N PHE A 97 16.92 -6.69 -5.09
CA PHE A 97 18.27 -7.06 -4.64
C PHE A 97 19.11 -7.69 -5.75
N LYS A 98 20.21 -7.03 -6.14
CA LYS A 98 21.06 -7.44 -7.27
C LYS A 98 21.63 -8.87 -7.18
N HIS A 99 21.87 -9.39 -5.97
CA HIS A 99 22.40 -10.74 -5.77
C HIS A 99 21.30 -11.80 -5.54
N SER A 100 20.03 -11.42 -5.65
CA SER A 100 18.91 -12.35 -5.60
C SER A 100 18.84 -13.14 -6.91
N ARG A 101 18.54 -14.44 -6.81
CA ARG A 101 18.22 -15.27 -7.99
C ARG A 101 16.96 -14.78 -8.73
N PHE A 102 16.11 -14.02 -8.04
CA PHE A 102 14.89 -13.43 -8.57
C PHE A 102 15.03 -11.92 -8.83
N PHE A 103 16.25 -11.43 -9.04
CA PHE A 103 16.47 -10.02 -9.32
C PHE A 103 15.80 -9.59 -10.63
N CYS A 104 14.93 -8.58 -10.55
CA CYS A 104 14.34 -7.93 -11.71
C CYS A 104 14.02 -6.47 -11.38
N LYS A 105 14.96 -5.59 -11.73
CA LYS A 105 14.88 -4.14 -11.49
C LYS A 105 13.61 -3.54 -12.08
N GLN A 106 13.20 -3.97 -13.27
CA GLN A 106 12.04 -3.43 -13.99
C GLN A 106 10.74 -3.73 -13.25
N LEU A 107 10.54 -4.97 -12.80
CA LEU A 107 9.35 -5.33 -12.00
C LEU A 107 9.32 -4.59 -10.66
N ALA A 108 10.47 -4.47 -9.99
CA ALA A 108 10.56 -3.69 -8.76
C ALA A 108 10.22 -2.21 -9.00
N ALA A 109 10.77 -1.60 -10.05
CA ALA A 109 10.47 -0.22 -10.44
C ALA A 109 8.97 -0.03 -10.74
N PHE A 110 8.35 -0.95 -11.49
CA PHE A 110 6.92 -0.93 -11.80
C PHE A 110 6.05 -0.95 -10.56
N ILE A 111 6.36 -1.83 -9.59
CA ILE A 111 5.63 -1.91 -8.32
C ILE A 111 5.69 -0.55 -7.59
N THR A 112 6.87 0.07 -7.50
CA THR A 112 6.99 1.39 -6.87
C THR A 112 6.30 2.50 -7.65
N CYS A 113 6.31 2.43 -8.98
CA CYS A 113 5.63 3.39 -9.85
C CYS A 113 4.11 3.32 -9.62
N LYS A 114 3.54 2.12 -9.70
CA LYS A 114 2.11 1.89 -9.44
C LYS A 114 1.70 2.26 -8.01
N GLY A 115 2.56 1.99 -7.01
CA GLY A 115 2.32 2.43 -5.64
C GLY A 115 2.19 3.95 -5.52
N ARG A 116 3.11 4.71 -6.14
CA ARG A 116 3.04 6.18 -6.18
C ARG A 116 1.81 6.67 -6.95
N GLU A 117 1.50 6.05 -8.08
CA GLU A 117 0.33 6.37 -8.88
C GLU A 117 -0.97 6.22 -8.08
N ILE A 118 -1.13 5.11 -7.37
CA ILE A 118 -2.30 4.85 -6.50
C ILE A 118 -2.41 5.92 -5.41
N LEU A 119 -1.30 6.28 -4.76
CA LEU A 119 -1.30 7.30 -3.70
C LEU A 119 -1.67 8.69 -4.23
N MET A 120 -1.16 9.05 -5.41
CA MET A 120 -1.50 10.31 -6.09
C MET A 120 -2.96 10.32 -6.55
N GLN A 121 -3.49 9.20 -7.04
CA GLN A 121 -4.91 9.08 -7.39
C GLN A 121 -5.81 9.22 -6.16
N ALA A 122 -5.44 8.58 -5.04
CA ALA A 122 -6.13 8.73 -3.76
C ALA A 122 -6.16 10.21 -3.31
N LYS A 123 -5.02 10.90 -3.37
CA LYS A 123 -4.93 12.35 -3.11
C LYS A 123 -5.91 13.14 -3.97
N ASN A 124 -5.88 12.91 -5.29
CA ASN A 124 -6.74 13.62 -6.25
C ASN A 124 -8.24 13.35 -6.02
N ILE A 125 -8.62 12.18 -5.51
CA ILE A 125 -10.01 11.87 -5.15
C ILE A 125 -10.43 12.66 -3.92
N VAL A 126 -9.58 12.70 -2.89
CA VAL A 126 -9.83 13.47 -1.66
C VAL A 126 -9.97 14.96 -1.96
N GLU A 127 -9.08 15.53 -2.77
CA GLU A 127 -9.14 16.93 -3.17
C GLU A 127 -10.39 17.25 -4.01
N ARG A 128 -10.83 16.33 -4.88
CA ARG A 128 -12.11 16.45 -5.62
C ARG A 128 -13.34 16.39 -4.71
N MET A 129 -13.22 15.75 -3.55
CA MET A 129 -14.26 15.74 -2.52
C MET A 129 -14.21 16.98 -1.61
N ASN A 130 -13.37 17.97 -1.94
CA ASN A 130 -13.22 19.24 -1.22
C ASN A 130 -12.63 19.08 0.19
N TYR A 131 -11.72 18.12 0.36
CA TYR A 131 -10.93 17.91 1.56
C TYR A 131 -9.43 18.07 1.27
N ASP A 132 -8.67 18.51 2.27
CA ASP A 132 -7.25 18.79 2.12
C ASP A 132 -6.40 17.60 2.55
N VAL A 133 -5.44 17.20 1.71
CA VAL A 133 -4.42 16.21 2.08
C VAL A 133 -3.22 16.92 2.67
N ILE A 134 -3.03 16.81 3.98
CA ILE A 134 -2.01 17.55 4.73
C ILE A 134 -0.63 16.87 4.72
N TYR A 135 -0.61 15.55 4.57
CA TYR A 135 0.63 14.77 4.54
C TYR A 135 0.42 13.42 3.85
N GLY A 136 1.51 12.78 3.44
CA GLY A 136 1.50 11.41 2.97
C GLY A 136 2.87 10.78 3.15
N ASP A 137 2.89 9.49 3.52
CA ASP A 137 4.11 8.70 3.67
C ASP A 137 3.90 7.31 3.09
N THR A 138 4.69 6.98 2.06
CA THR A 138 4.85 5.67 1.41
C THR A 138 3.56 4.98 0.93
N ASP A 139 2.67 4.62 1.85
CA ASP A 139 1.41 3.90 1.66
C ASP A 139 0.22 4.54 2.41
N SER A 140 0.40 5.74 2.99
CA SER A 140 -0.62 6.45 3.78
C SER A 140 -0.79 7.91 3.34
N ILE A 141 -2.00 8.42 3.51
CA ILE A 141 -2.33 9.85 3.37
C ILE A 141 -3.06 10.33 4.63
N MET A 142 -2.79 11.56 5.04
CA MET A 142 -3.39 12.22 6.18
C MET A 142 -4.28 13.34 5.66
N ILE A 143 -5.54 13.32 6.05
CA ILE A 143 -6.59 14.18 5.49
C ILE A 143 -7.11 15.08 6.60
N ASN A 144 -7.16 16.39 6.32
CA ASN A 144 -7.88 17.34 7.15
C ASN A 144 -9.35 17.37 6.73
N THR A 145 -10.22 16.91 7.62
CA THR A 145 -11.68 16.84 7.43
C THR A 145 -12.40 18.13 7.82
N ASN A 146 -11.70 19.12 8.39
CA ASN A 146 -12.25 20.37 8.92
C ASN A 146 -13.38 20.17 9.95
N SER A 147 -13.43 19.00 10.60
CA SER A 147 -14.39 18.69 11.66
C SER A 147 -13.67 18.25 12.93
N ILE A 148 -14.21 18.69 14.06
CA ILE A 148 -13.75 18.31 15.41
C ILE A 148 -14.57 17.15 15.99
N ASP A 149 -15.71 16.81 15.38
CA ASP A 149 -16.58 15.74 15.84
C ASP A 149 -16.11 14.38 15.32
N TYR A 150 -15.74 13.49 16.23
CA TYR A 150 -15.19 12.17 15.90
C TYR A 150 -16.13 11.35 15.01
N ASP A 151 -17.43 11.35 15.28
CA ASP A 151 -18.38 10.53 14.53
C ASP A 151 -18.53 11.04 13.10
N GLN A 152 -18.58 12.37 12.92
CA GLN A 152 -18.56 13.02 11.62
C GLN A 152 -17.25 12.73 10.86
N VAL A 153 -16.09 12.84 11.52
CA VAL A 153 -14.78 12.53 10.91
C VAL A 153 -14.74 11.08 10.44
N MET A 154 -15.24 10.14 11.24
CA MET A 154 -15.28 8.73 10.87
C MET A 154 -16.23 8.47 9.69
N ALA A 155 -17.38 9.14 9.65
CA ALA A 155 -18.31 9.07 8.52
C ALA A 155 -17.69 9.61 7.22
N ILE A 156 -16.99 10.74 7.29
CA ILE A 156 -16.24 11.32 6.16
C ILE A 156 -15.15 10.35 5.70
N GLY A 157 -14.36 9.81 6.64
CA GLY A 157 -13.32 8.83 6.34
C GLY A 157 -13.89 7.58 5.66
N ALA A 158 -15.04 7.08 6.11
CA ALA A 158 -15.72 5.95 5.48
C ALA A 158 -16.18 6.26 4.05
N LYS A 159 -16.68 7.48 3.80
CA LYS A 159 -17.08 7.94 2.45
C LYS A 159 -15.89 8.00 1.51
N ILE A 160 -14.79 8.63 1.95
CA ILE A 160 -13.54 8.73 1.18
C ILE A 160 -12.97 7.34 0.87
N ARG A 161 -12.89 6.48 1.89
CA ARG A 161 -12.42 5.10 1.75
C ARG A 161 -13.22 4.34 0.70
N ASN A 162 -14.54 4.42 0.74
CA ASN A 162 -15.41 3.71 -0.21
C ASN A 162 -15.20 4.24 -1.65
N GLU A 163 -15.05 5.54 -1.83
CA GLU A 163 -14.82 6.13 -3.15
C GLU A 163 -13.46 5.71 -3.74
N ILE A 164 -12.40 5.68 -2.92
CA ILE A 164 -11.08 5.22 -3.39
C ILE A 164 -11.10 3.73 -3.69
N ASN A 165 -11.68 2.91 -2.81
CA ASN A 165 -11.73 1.45 -3.02
C ASN A 165 -12.54 1.06 -4.26
N ARG A 166 -13.48 1.89 -4.72
CA ARG A 166 -14.24 1.66 -5.96
C ARG A 166 -13.37 1.68 -7.22
N GLN A 167 -12.21 2.31 -7.17
CA GLN A 167 -11.28 2.42 -8.32
C GLN A 167 -10.45 1.15 -8.54
N TYR A 168 -10.39 0.24 -7.55
CA TYR A 168 -9.47 -0.89 -7.57
C TYR A 168 -10.19 -2.21 -7.30
N LYS A 169 -9.68 -3.30 -7.88
CA LYS A 169 -10.28 -4.64 -7.74
C LYS A 169 -9.81 -5.38 -6.49
N SER A 170 -8.54 -5.21 -6.12
CA SER A 170 -7.87 -5.96 -5.06
C SER A 170 -7.18 -5.07 -4.02
N VAL A 171 -6.93 -3.80 -4.35
CA VAL A 171 -6.31 -2.86 -3.42
C VAL A 171 -7.41 -2.29 -2.52
N GLU A 172 -7.24 -2.48 -1.21
CA GLU A 172 -8.16 -2.00 -0.19
C GLU A 172 -7.42 -1.00 0.70
N ILE A 173 -7.92 0.23 0.75
CA ILE A 173 -7.50 1.25 1.71
C ILE A 173 -8.38 1.13 2.95
N GLY A 174 -7.74 1.21 4.12
CA GLY A 174 -8.37 1.23 5.43
C GLY A 174 -8.26 2.60 6.10
N ILE A 175 -8.98 2.76 7.20
CA ILE A 175 -8.79 3.89 8.12
C ILE A 175 -7.94 3.34 9.27
N ASP A 176 -6.72 3.85 9.41
CA ASP A 176 -5.80 3.39 10.46
C ASP A 176 -6.06 4.07 11.81
N GLY A 177 -6.44 5.35 11.80
CA GLY A 177 -6.75 6.09 13.02
C GLY A 177 -7.21 7.52 12.74
N VAL A 178 -7.74 8.17 13.78
CA VAL A 178 -8.14 9.58 13.76
C VAL A 178 -7.17 10.36 14.64
N PHE A 179 -6.64 11.46 14.11
CA PHE A 179 -5.74 12.34 14.87
C PHE A 179 -6.49 13.60 15.30
N LYS A 180 -6.49 13.91 16.59
CA LYS A 180 -7.06 15.18 17.10
C LYS A 180 -6.16 16.36 16.77
N CYS A 181 -4.87 16.17 16.89
CA CYS A 181 -3.87 17.15 16.53
C CYS A 181 -2.64 16.44 15.97
N MET A 182 -1.97 17.10 15.04
CA MET A 182 -0.75 16.62 14.40
C MET A 182 0.24 17.77 14.28
N LEU A 183 1.47 17.53 14.75
CA LEU A 183 2.62 18.41 14.58
C LEU A 183 3.51 17.80 13.50
N LEU A 184 3.56 18.42 12.33
CA LEU A 184 4.41 18.03 11.22
C LEU A 184 5.66 18.91 11.18
N LEU A 185 6.83 18.35 11.50
CA LEU A 185 8.10 19.09 11.48
C LEU A 185 8.83 18.96 10.14
N LYS A 186 8.94 17.74 9.63
CA LYS A 186 9.62 17.40 8.37
C LYS A 186 9.23 16.01 7.90
N LYS A 187 9.62 15.63 6.68
CA LYS A 187 9.36 14.28 6.15
C LYS A 187 9.84 13.22 7.14
N LYS A 188 8.96 12.26 7.44
CA LYS A 188 9.16 11.17 8.44
C LYS A 188 9.41 11.64 9.88
N LYS A 189 9.10 12.89 10.21
CA LYS A 189 9.21 13.45 11.57
C LYS A 189 7.96 14.25 11.90
N TYR A 190 7.00 13.57 12.50
CA TYR A 190 5.73 14.12 12.97
C TYR A 190 5.35 13.47 14.30
N ALA A 191 4.54 14.18 15.09
CA ALA A 191 3.88 13.67 16.27
C ALA A 191 2.36 13.91 16.11
N ALA A 192 1.54 12.95 16.52
CA ALA A 192 0.10 13.08 16.45
C ALA A 192 -0.55 12.48 17.69
N LEU A 193 -1.64 13.10 18.15
CA LEU A 193 -2.47 12.57 19.22
C LEU A 193 -3.58 11.72 18.62
N ILE A 194 -3.53 10.41 18.85
CA ILE A 194 -4.51 9.46 18.32
C ILE A 194 -5.73 9.47 19.22
N VAL A 195 -6.91 9.52 18.60
CA VAL A 195 -8.20 9.39 19.30
C VAL A 195 -8.85 8.08 18.90
N GLU A 196 -9.27 7.33 19.90
CA GLU A 196 -10.11 6.15 19.74
C GLU A 196 -11.38 6.34 20.58
N LYS A 197 -12.54 6.08 19.98
CA LYS A 197 -13.81 6.06 20.69
C LYS A 197 -14.13 4.63 21.11
N THR A 198 -14.27 4.38 22.41
CA THR A 198 -14.64 3.06 22.93
C THR A 198 -16.13 2.76 22.65
N PRO A 199 -16.55 1.49 22.75
CA PRO A 199 -17.97 1.13 22.71
C PRO A 199 -18.80 1.83 23.81
N THR A 200 -18.17 2.25 24.91
CA THR A 200 -18.78 3.02 26.01
C THR A 200 -18.89 4.52 25.71
N GLN A 201 -18.57 4.97 24.50
CA GLN A 201 -18.54 6.37 24.06
C GLN A 201 -17.49 7.26 24.74
N GLU A 202 -16.52 6.66 25.45
CA GLU A 202 -15.41 7.38 26.04
C GLU A 202 -14.28 7.56 25.00
N PHE A 203 -13.59 8.70 25.08
CA PHE A 203 -12.45 8.99 24.22
C PHE A 203 -11.14 8.58 24.91
N ILE A 204 -10.40 7.69 24.27
CA ILE A 204 -9.04 7.33 24.66
C ILE A 204 -8.07 8.09 23.77
N TYR A 205 -7.10 8.75 24.40
CA TYR A 205 -6.03 9.49 23.74
C TYR A 205 -4.73 8.71 23.88
N LYS A 206 -4.04 8.45 22.77
CA LYS A 206 -2.76 7.74 22.72
C LYS A 206 -1.72 8.54 21.96
#